data_AF-A0A455XGM6-F1
#
_entry.id   AF-A0A455XGM6-F1
#
_cell.length_a   1.000
_cell.length_b   1.000
_cell.length_c   1.000
_cell.angle_alpha   90.00
_cell.angle_beta   90.00
_cell.angle_gamma   90.00
#
_symmetry.space_group_name_H-M   'P 1'
#
loop_
_entity.id
_entity.type
_entity.pdbx_description
1 polymer ?
#
loop_
_entity_poly.entity_id
_entity_poly.type
_entity_poly.pdbx_seq_one_letter_code
_entity_poly.pdbx_strand_id
1 'polypeptide(L)' 'MLIYQAGADQHIDDPLGDFLTTKELAKRDRIVFSVAKEIGIPLVWNLAGGYQTPLERVLEIHRNTMVACLAKYVTSANQ' A
#
# COMPACT_ATOMS: atom_id res chain seq x y z
N MET A 1 -12.63 -12.26 5.34
CA MET A 1 -11.25 -12.27 4.83
C MET A 1 -11.13 -11.20 3.76
N LEU A 2 -10.06 -10.41 3.77
CA LEU A 2 -9.78 -9.35 2.78
C LEU A 2 -8.60 -9.76 1.89
N ILE A 3 -8.79 -9.67 0.58
CA ILE A 3 -7.73 -9.81 -0.42
C ILE A 3 -7.50 -8.43 -1.03
N TYR A 4 -6.33 -7.85 -0.79
CA TYR A 4 -6.02 -6.48 -1.15
C TYR A 4 -4.96 -6.41 -2.26
N GLN A 5 -5.37 -5.97 -3.45
CA GLN A 5 -4.47 -5.66 -4.57
C GLN A 5 -3.92 -4.24 -4.39
N ALA A 6 -2.70 -4.09 -3.85
CA ALA A 6 -2.12 -2.78 -3.58
C ALA A 6 -1.51 -2.17 -4.85
N GLY A 7 -2.37 -1.71 -5.76
CA GLY A 7 -1.98 -1.05 -7.01
C GLY A 7 -1.40 0.34 -6.77
N ALA A 8 -0.29 0.63 -7.44
CA ALA A 8 0.33 1.94 -7.58
C ALA A 8 -0.20 2.71 -8.81
N ASP A 9 -0.90 2.03 -9.72
CA ASP A 9 -1.45 2.59 -10.95
C ASP A 9 -2.46 3.72 -10.72
N GLN A 10 -3.14 3.81 -9.58
CA GLN A 10 -4.00 4.96 -9.25
C GLN A 10 -3.25 6.28 -9.01
N HIS A 11 -1.91 6.29 -9.11
CA HIS A 11 -1.11 7.49 -8.93
C HIS A 11 -1.32 8.52 -10.04
N ILE A 12 -1.30 9.82 -9.71
CA ILE A 12 -1.50 10.93 -10.67
C ILE A 12 -0.51 10.94 -11.86
N ASP A 13 0.70 10.45 -11.64
CA ASP A 13 1.76 10.40 -12.65
C ASP A 13 1.81 9.05 -13.40
N ASP A 14 0.94 8.09 -13.05
CA ASP A 14 0.90 6.81 -13.73
C ASP A 14 0.22 6.93 -15.10
N PRO A 15 0.78 6.35 -16.18
CA PRO A 15 0.20 6.47 -17.52
C PRO A 15 -1.17 5.78 -17.65
N LEU A 16 -1.51 4.84 -16.75
CA LEU A 16 -2.82 4.18 -16.70
C LEU A 16 -3.66 4.69 -15.51
N GLY A 17 -3.17 5.70 -14.80
CA GLY A 17 -3.70 6.17 -13.52
C GLY A 17 -4.62 7.35 -13.57
N ASP A 18 -4.97 7.83 -12.38
CA ASP A 18 -6.04 8.80 -12.19
C ASP A 18 -5.66 9.91 -11.18
N PHE A 19 -6.10 9.86 -9.92
CA PHE A 19 -6.18 11.06 -9.07
C PHE A 19 -5.45 11.02 -7.70
N LEU A 20 -4.70 9.96 -7.36
CA LEU A 20 -4.04 9.88 -6.04
C LEU A 20 -2.57 10.29 -6.06
N THR A 21 -2.14 11.11 -5.11
CA THR A 21 -0.71 11.39 -4.88
C THR A 21 -0.03 10.23 -4.14
N THR A 22 1.31 10.18 -4.13
CA THR A 22 2.09 9.24 -3.30
C THR A 22 1.64 9.23 -1.83
N LYS A 23 1.35 10.42 -1.27
CA LYS A 23 0.91 10.57 0.13
C LYS A 23 -0.47 9.95 0.36
N GLU A 24 -1.37 10.08 -0.60
CA GLU A 24 -2.73 9.56 -0.52
C GLU A 24 -2.77 8.05 -0.74
N LEU A 25 -1.96 7.50 -1.64
CA LEU A 25 -1.76 6.05 -1.75
C LEU A 25 -1.20 5.46 -0.45
N ALA A 26 -0.20 6.10 0.15
CA ALA A 26 0.30 5.69 1.46
C ALA A 26 -0.78 5.79 2.56
N LYS A 27 -1.67 6.79 2.49
CA LYS A 27 -2.81 6.92 3.42
C LYS A 27 -3.83 5.81 3.20
N ARG A 28 -4.16 5.47 1.96
CA ARG A 28 -5.03 4.34 1.58
C ARG A 28 -4.49 3.05 2.21
N ASP A 29 -3.21 2.74 2.02
CA ASP A 29 -2.60 1.52 2.56
C ASP A 29 -2.69 1.47 4.09
N ARG A 30 -2.38 2.58 4.77
CA ARG A 30 -2.53 2.68 6.24
C ARG A 30 -3.97 2.43 6.71
N ILE A 31 -4.96 2.96 6.00
CA ILE A 31 -6.39 2.76 6.34
C ILE A 31 -6.74 1.28 6.19
N VAL A 32 -6.41 0.66 5.05
CA VAL A 32 -6.73 -0.75 4.76
C VAL A 32 -6.16 -1.67 5.84
N PHE A 33 -4.86 -1.55 6.16
CA PHE A 33 -4.23 -2.39 7.18
C PHE A 33 -4.77 -2.10 8.58
N SER A 34 -5.01 -0.83 8.93
CA SER A 34 -5.51 -0.46 10.25
C SER A 34 -6.92 -1.01 10.49
N VAL A 35 -7.82 -0.80 9.53
CA VAL A 35 -9.21 -1.25 9.62
C VAL A 35 -9.28 -2.77 9.65
N ALA A 36 -8.54 -3.46 8.76
CA ALA A 36 -8.54 -4.93 8.74
C ALA A 36 -8.08 -5.53 10.08
N LYS A 37 -7.05 -4.94 10.71
CA LYS A 37 -6.58 -5.35 12.03
C LYS A 37 -7.59 -5.00 13.14
N GLU A 38 -8.21 -3.83 13.07
CA GLU A 38 -9.21 -3.36 14.06
C GLU A 38 -10.45 -4.25 14.10
N ILE A 39 -10.99 -4.62 12.93
CA ILE A 39 -12.17 -5.49 12.83
C ILE A 39 -11.84 -6.98 12.89
N GLY A 40 -10.56 -7.34 13.07
CA GLY A 40 -10.12 -8.71 13.32
C GLY A 40 -10.25 -9.66 12.13
N ILE A 41 -10.22 -9.19 10.89
CA ILE A 41 -10.32 -10.06 9.70
C ILE A 41 -8.95 -10.49 9.17
N PRO A 42 -8.80 -11.74 8.67
CA PRO A 42 -7.61 -12.14 7.94
C PRO A 42 -7.42 -11.30 6.68
N LEU A 43 -6.18 -10.86 6.43
CA LEU A 43 -5.79 -10.03 5.29
C LEU A 43 -4.62 -10.68 4.53
N VAL A 44 -4.76 -10.77 3.21
CA VAL A 44 -3.67 -11.12 2.28
C VAL A 44 -3.55 -9.99 1.26
N TRP A 45 -2.32 -9.63 0.89
CA TRP A 45 -2.07 -8.55 -0.08
C TRP A 45 -0.84 -8.84 -0.94
N ASN A 46 -0.74 -8.14 -2.08
CA ASN A 46 0.40 -8.17 -2.99
C ASN A 46 0.61 -6.80 -3.65
N LEU A 47 1.78 -6.62 -4.24
CA LEU A 47 2.06 -5.53 -5.17
C LEU A 47 1.23 -5.76 -6.44
N ALA A 48 0.49 -4.75 -6.90
CA ALA A 48 -0.28 -4.82 -8.14
C ALA A 48 0.20 -3.75 -9.13
N GLY A 49 -0.66 -3.22 -10.01
CA GLY A 49 -0.28 -2.33 -11.10
C GLY A 49 0.59 -1.13 -10.71
N GLY A 50 1.20 -0.48 -11.69
CA GLY A 50 2.19 0.58 -11.50
C GLY A 50 3.14 0.60 -12.68
N TYR A 51 3.09 1.67 -13.48
CA TYR A 51 3.66 1.72 -14.82
C TYR A 51 4.44 3.02 -15.07
N GLN A 52 4.70 3.80 -14.02
CA GLN A 52 5.53 5.00 -14.11
C GLN A 52 6.96 4.70 -14.56
N THR A 53 7.51 5.64 -15.33
CA THR A 53 8.93 5.67 -15.71
C THR A 53 9.57 6.92 -15.09
N PRO A 54 10.70 6.80 -14.39
CA PRO A 54 11.50 5.58 -14.21
C PRO A 54 10.91 4.66 -13.11
N LEU A 55 11.27 3.36 -13.13
CA LEU A 55 10.70 2.30 -12.28
C LEU A 55 10.78 2.61 -10.78
N GLU A 56 11.80 3.38 -10.37
CA GLU A 56 12.03 3.82 -8.99
C GLU A 56 10.81 4.53 -8.39
N ARG A 57 10.00 5.21 -9.21
CA ARG A 57 8.75 5.85 -8.78
C ARG A 57 7.72 4.83 -8.31
N VAL A 58 7.57 3.72 -9.03
CA VAL A 58 6.69 2.60 -8.65
C VAL A 58 7.22 1.92 -7.38
N LEU A 59 8.54 1.73 -7.30
CA LEU A 59 9.19 1.13 -6.13
C LEU A 59 9.00 1.96 -4.87
N GLU A 60 8.99 3.29 -4.97
CA GLU A 60 8.68 4.18 -3.84
C GLU A 60 7.27 3.93 -3.30
N ILE A 61 6.26 3.85 -4.18
CA ILE A 61 4.87 3.61 -3.80
C ILE A 61 4.71 2.24 -3.14
N HIS A 62 5.26 1.17 -3.74
CA HIS A 62 5.20 -0.17 -3.14
C HIS A 62 5.96 -0.29 -1.82
N ARG A 63 7.06 0.45 -1.65
CA ARG A 63 7.77 0.51 -0.36
C ARG A 63 6.89 1.13 0.72
N ASN A 64 6.12 2.17 0.40
CA ASN A 64 5.17 2.77 1.33
C ASN A 64 4.10 1.76 1.78
N THR A 65 3.59 0.93 0.87
CA THR A 65 2.66 -0.15 1.21
C THR A 65 3.27 -1.14 2.20
N MET A 66 4.52 -1.58 1.94
CA MET A 66 5.24 -2.49 2.85
C MET A 66 5.46 -1.86 4.24
N VAL A 67 5.86 -0.59 4.30
CA VAL A 67 6.02 0.15 5.57
C VAL A 67 4.70 0.21 6.34
N ALA A 68 3.58 0.47 5.68
CA ALA A 68 2.26 0.49 6.33
C ALA A 68 1.87 -0.90 6.88
N CYS A 69 2.17 -1.98 6.15
CA CYS A 69 1.95 -3.34 6.62
C CYS A 69 2.81 -3.65 7.87
N LEU A 70 4.12 -3.38 7.80
CA LEU A 70 5.04 -3.61 8.91
C LEU A 70 4.60 -2.85 10.16
N ALA A 71 4.28 -1.56 10.01
CA ALA A 71 3.85 -0.72 11.13
C ALA A 71 2.61 -1.27 11.87
N LYS A 72 1.74 -2.03 11.20
CA LYS A 72 0.51 -2.56 11.80
C LYS A 72 0.63 -4.01 12.29
N TYR A 73 1.44 -4.84 11.62
CA TYR A 73 1.48 -6.28 11.87
C TYR A 73 2.82 -6.79 12.43
N VAL A 74 3.89 -6.01 12.32
CA VAL A 74 5.20 -6.36 12.87
C VAL A 74 5.54 -5.37 13.97
N THR A 75 5.21 -5.73 15.20
CA THR A 75 5.79 -5.07 16.37
C THR A 75 7.20 -5.60 16.55
N SER A 76 8.16 -4.73 16.87
CA SER A 76 9.45 -5.16 17.41
C SER A 76 9.16 -6.02 18.64
N ALA A 77 9.41 -7.33 18.56
CA ALA A 77 9.62 -8.12 19.75
C ALA A 77 10.86 -7.51 20.42
N ASN A 78 10.66 -6.74 21.50
CA ASN A 78 11.59 -6.46 22.60
C ASN A 78 11.03 -5.29 23.44
N GLN A 79 10.34 -5.64 24.53
CA GLN A 79 10.60 -5.02 25.82
C GLN A 79 11.89 -5.61 26.37
#